data_AF-A0ABD1UZW0-F1
#
_entry.id   AF-A0ABD1UZW0-F1
#
_cell.length_a   1.000
_cell.length_b   1.000
_cell.length_c   1.000
_cell.angle_alpha   90.00
_cell.angle_beta   90.00
_cell.angle_gamma   90.00
#
_symmetry.space_group_name_H-M   'P 1'
#
loop_
_entity.id
_entity.type
_entity.pdbx_description
1 polymer ?
#
loop_
_entity_poly.entity_id
_entity_poly.type
_entity_poly.pdbx_seq_one_letter_code
_entity_poly.pdbx_strand_id
1 'polypeptide(L)'
;MIFGSVEPLQSYCVHLLLSNDDIYFTVLENKGSFSVYGPRPAVQVDKLLRRKHAKDDSEKELKEFVKLLKSAREMPSHSKLAKSSWRTEEKIRHRIESLEAYAIDKHYISPYFLMSDLCILMQY
;
A
#
# COMPACT_ATOMS: atom_id res chain seq x y z
N MET A 1 15.94 31.23 -15.37
CA MET A 1 14.73 31.22 -14.52
C MET A 1 13.61 30.67 -15.37
N ILE A 2 13.07 29.48 -15.08
CA ILE A 2 12.28 28.67 -16.04
C ILE A 2 10.83 29.18 -16.21
N PHE A 3 10.39 30.19 -15.45
CA PHE A 3 9.02 30.68 -15.56
C PHE A 3 8.96 32.19 -15.52
N GLY A 4 8.83 32.77 -16.72
CA GLY A 4 8.51 34.18 -16.92
C GLY A 4 7.66 34.47 -18.16
N SER A 5 7.37 33.50 -19.04
CA SER A 5 6.63 33.80 -20.29
C SER A 5 5.89 32.63 -20.97
N VAL A 6 5.66 31.49 -20.31
CA VAL A 6 5.06 30.29 -20.95
C VAL A 6 3.60 30.04 -20.54
N GLU A 7 2.82 29.59 -21.52
CA GLU A 7 1.37 29.41 -21.52
C GLU A 7 0.86 28.58 -20.32
N PRO A 8 -0.34 28.85 -19.76
CA PRO A 8 -0.83 28.23 -18.52
C PRO A 8 -0.79 26.69 -18.51
N LEU A 9 -1.02 26.06 -19.66
CA LEU A 9 -0.97 24.61 -19.82
C LEU A 9 0.43 24.04 -19.59
N GLN A 10 1.47 24.69 -20.13
CA GLN A 10 2.85 24.23 -19.97
C GLN A 10 3.30 24.35 -18.51
N SER A 11 2.90 25.43 -17.84
CA SER A 11 3.16 25.61 -16.41
C SER A 11 2.47 24.53 -15.56
N TYR A 12 1.22 24.17 -15.88
CA TYR A 12 0.51 23.07 -15.23
C TYR A 12 1.19 21.71 -15.48
N CYS A 13 1.57 21.41 -16.72
CA CYS A 13 2.24 20.17 -17.07
C CYS A 13 3.58 20.01 -16.34
N VAL A 14 4.38 21.08 -16.25
CA VAL A 14 5.65 21.06 -15.51
C VAL A 14 5.40 20.92 -14.01
N HIS A 15 4.41 21.62 -13.45
CA HIS A 15 4.04 21.47 -12.05
C HIS A 15 3.63 20.03 -11.73
N LEU A 16 2.74 19.44 -12.53
CA LEU A 16 2.27 18.08 -12.37
C LEU A 16 3.41 17.06 -12.46
N LEU A 17 4.33 17.24 -13.41
CA LEU A 17 5.51 16.39 -13.57
C LEU A 17 6.41 16.49 -12.32
N LEU A 18 6.73 17.71 -11.89
CA LEU A 18 7.62 17.96 -10.75
C LEU A 18 6.98 17.58 -9.41
N SER A 19 5.65 17.66 -9.28
CA SER A 19 4.93 17.20 -8.09
C SER A 19 4.89 15.67 -8.00
N ASN A 20 4.87 14.99 -9.15
CA ASN A 20 4.91 13.53 -9.22
C ASN A 20 6.35 12.99 -9.00
N ASP A 21 7.37 13.78 -9.33
CA ASP A 21 8.78 13.50 -9.01
C ASP A 21 9.19 14.02 -7.61
N ASP A 22 8.39 13.64 -6.60
CA ASP A 22 8.59 13.99 -5.18
C ASP A 22 9.93 13.49 -4.58
N ILE A 23 10.56 12.53 -5.27
CA ILE A 23 11.87 11.95 -4.95
C ILE A 23 13.01 12.89 -5.37
N TYR A 24 12.96 13.43 -6.58
CA TYR A 24 14.09 14.13 -7.19
C TYR A 24 14.00 15.64 -7.01
N PHE A 25 12.79 16.18 -6.94
CA PHE A 25 12.55 17.60 -6.77
C PHE A 25 11.89 17.90 -5.42
N THR A 26 12.07 19.13 -4.96
CA THR A 26 11.41 19.63 -3.77
C THR A 26 11.00 21.09 -3.98
N VAL A 27 9.95 21.50 -3.28
CA VAL A 27 9.51 22.89 -3.28
C VAL A 27 10.51 23.70 -2.44
N LEU A 28 11.19 24.66 -3.08
CA LEU A 28 12.10 25.58 -2.41
C LEU A 28 11.34 26.76 -1.79
N GLU A 29 10.37 27.30 -2.53
CA GLU A 29 9.55 28.43 -2.10
C GLU A 29 8.12 28.26 -2.60
N ASN A 30 7.14 28.68 -1.80
CA ASN A 30 5.76 28.79 -2.23
C ASN A 30 5.31 30.25 -2.09
N LYS A 31 5.05 30.92 -3.21
CA LYS A 31 4.58 32.31 -3.29
C LYS A 31 3.17 32.32 -3.88
N GLY A 32 2.18 32.07 -3.02
CA GLY A 32 0.77 32.11 -3.38
C GLY A 32 0.40 31.03 -4.40
N SER A 33 0.07 31.44 -5.63
CA SER A 33 -0.26 30.53 -6.73
C SER A 33 0.97 29.92 -7.44
N PHE A 34 2.18 30.32 -7.06
CA PHE A 34 3.41 29.89 -7.70
C PHE A 34 4.33 29.11 -6.76
N SER A 35 4.73 27.90 -7.16
CA SER A 35 5.70 27.07 -6.44
C SER A 35 7.02 27.04 -7.21
N VAL A 36 8.12 27.32 -6.52
CA VAL A 36 9.49 27.20 -7.03
C VAL A 36 10.01 25.81 -6.69
N TYR A 37 10.37 25.03 -7.69
CA TYR A 37 10.96 23.70 -7.51
C TYR A 37 12.48 23.75 -7.69
N GLY A 38 13.17 22.89 -6.95
CA GLY A 38 14.61 22.68 -7.08
C GLY A 38 15.00 21.22 -6.90
N PRO A 39 16.19 20.82 -7.37
CA PRO A 39 16.69 19.46 -7.21
C PRO A 39 16.99 19.16 -5.74
N ARG A 40 16.68 17.94 -5.29
CA ARG A 40 17.10 17.45 -3.97
C ARG A 40 18.58 17.05 -3.97
N PRO A 41 19.27 17.18 -2.82
CA PRO A 41 20.59 16.58 -2.65
C PRO A 41 20.54 15.06 -2.80
N ALA A 42 21.57 14.47 -3.43
CA ALA A 42 21.65 13.03 -3.71
C ALA A 42 21.39 12.16 -2.46
N VAL A 43 21.94 12.53 -1.31
CA VAL A 43 21.73 11.80 -0.04
C VAL A 43 20.25 11.74 0.37
N GLN A 44 19.47 12.79 0.10
CA GLN A 44 18.04 12.80 0.36
C GLN A 44 17.28 11.94 -0.65
N VAL A 45 17.65 12.05 -1.94
CA VAL A 45 17.09 11.24 -3.02
C VAL A 45 17.25 9.75 -2.71
N ASP A 46 18.46 9.31 -2.35
CA ASP A 46 18.75 7.90 -2.03
C ASP A 46 17.95 7.40 -0.82
N LYS A 47 17.71 8.26 0.16
CA LYS A 47 16.89 7.94 1.33
C LYS A 47 15.42 7.79 0.96
N LEU A 48 14.90 8.69 0.13
CA LEU A 48 13.51 8.64 -0.35
C LEU A 48 13.29 7.44 -1.25
N LEU A 49 14.24 7.15 -2.14
CA LEU A 49 14.16 6.01 -3.03
C LEU A 49 14.12 4.69 -2.26
N ARG A 50 14.99 4.52 -1.24
CA ARG A 50 14.94 3.34 -0.34
C ARG A 50 13.60 3.20 0.38
N ARG A 51 13.02 4.31 0.87
CA ARG A 51 11.70 4.30 1.52
C ARG A 51 10.59 3.93 0.53
N LYS A 52 10.65 4.45 -0.69
CA LYS A 52 9.70 4.12 -1.76
C LYS A 52 9.75 2.64 -2.08
N HIS A 53 10.94 2.09 -2.30
CA HIS A 53 11.10 0.65 -2.54
C HIS A 53 10.57 -0.19 -1.37
N ALA A 54 10.91 0.15 -0.12
CA ALA A 54 10.39 -0.57 1.04
C ALA A 54 8.84 -0.51 1.12
N LYS A 55 8.24 0.63 0.77
CA LYS A 55 6.78 0.77 0.71
C LYS A 55 6.19 -0.08 -0.43
N ASP A 56 6.74 0.03 -1.64
CA ASP A 56 6.27 -0.70 -2.82
C ASP A 56 6.37 -2.22 -2.61
N ASP A 57 7.45 -2.69 -1.98
CA ASP A 57 7.62 -4.09 -1.59
C ASP A 57 6.56 -4.51 -0.58
N SER A 58 6.32 -3.72 0.47
CA SER A 58 5.27 -4.03 1.46
C SER A 58 3.86 -4.03 0.85
N GLU A 59 3.59 -3.14 -0.11
CA GLU A 59 2.30 -3.08 -0.81
C GLU A 59 2.13 -4.27 -1.75
N LYS A 60 3.21 -4.69 -2.43
CA LYS A 60 3.20 -5.90 -3.27
C LYS A 60 2.91 -7.14 -2.43
N GLU A 61 3.58 -7.30 -1.29
CA GLU A 61 3.32 -8.42 -0.39
C GLU A 61 1.89 -8.44 0.15
N LEU A 62 1.30 -7.27 0.38
CA LEU A 62 -0.11 -7.17 0.78
C LEU A 62 -1.04 -7.59 -0.36
N LYS A 63 -0.78 -7.14 -1.59
CA LYS A 63 -1.55 -7.53 -2.79
C LYS A 63 -1.50 -9.03 -3.03
N GLU A 64 -0.34 -9.65 -2.87
CA GLU A 64 -0.17 -11.10 -2.96
C GLU A 64 -0.99 -11.84 -1.89
N PHE A 65 -0.96 -11.34 -0.64
CA PHE A 65 -1.77 -11.91 0.44
C PHE A 65 -3.28 -11.78 0.17
N VAL A 66 -3.75 -10.61 -0.29
CA VAL A 66 -5.16 -10.41 -0.65
C VAL A 66 -5.57 -11.33 -1.81
N LYS A 67 -4.70 -11.51 -2.82
CA LYS A 67 -4.95 -12.42 -3.93
C LYS A 67 -5.10 -13.87 -3.44
N LEU A 68 -4.24 -14.28 -2.52
CA LEU A 68 -4.27 -15.61 -1.92
C LEU A 68 -5.55 -15.82 -1.09
N LEU A 69 -5.98 -14.84 -0.29
CA LEU A 69 -7.27 -14.88 0.42
C LEU A 69 -8.46 -14.98 -0.54
N LYS A 70 -8.45 -14.20 -1.63
CA LYS A 70 -9.51 -14.26 -2.67
C LYS A 70 -9.56 -15.63 -3.33
N SER A 71 -8.40 -16.17 -3.72
CA SER A 71 -8.31 -17.51 -4.32
C SER A 71 -8.85 -18.60 -3.37
N ALA A 72 -8.51 -18.53 -2.09
CA ALA A 72 -9.02 -19.44 -1.08
C ALA A 72 -10.54 -19.35 -0.90
N ARG A 73 -11.10 -18.14 -1.00
CA ARG A 73 -12.55 -17.90 -0.95
C ARG A 73 -13.29 -18.55 -2.10
N GLU A 74 -12.68 -18.48 -3.28
CA GLU A 74 -13.26 -18.98 -4.53
C GLU A 74 -13.12 -20.50 -4.67
N MET A 75 -12.31 -21.16 -3.83
CA MET A 75 -12.16 -22.62 -3.84
C MET A 75 -13.47 -23.33 -3.45
N PRO A 76 -13.89 -24.36 -4.20
CA PRO A 76 -14.97 -25.26 -3.81
C PRO A 76 -14.78 -25.83 -2.42
N SER A 77 -15.88 -26.05 -1.67
CA SER A 77 -15.82 -26.49 -0.27
C SER A 77 -15.04 -27.79 -0.02
N HIS A 78 -14.86 -28.65 -1.03
CA HIS A 78 -14.12 -29.92 -0.93
C HIS A 78 -12.62 -29.79 -1.28
N SER A 79 -12.19 -28.63 -1.79
CA SER A 79 -10.80 -28.32 -2.12
C SER A 79 -10.28 -27.13 -1.32
N LYS A 80 -11.02 -26.70 -0.29
CA LYS A 80 -10.58 -25.63 0.61
C LYS A 80 -9.35 -26.10 1.37
N LEU A 81 -8.41 -25.17 1.51
CA LEU A 81 -7.20 -25.41 2.26
C LEU A 81 -7.56 -25.60 3.75
N ALA A 82 -6.99 -26.62 4.38
CA ALA A 82 -7.20 -26.89 5.80
C ALA A 82 -6.65 -25.75 6.66
N LYS A 83 -7.27 -25.46 7.80
CA LYS A 83 -6.81 -24.38 8.70
C LYS A 83 -5.33 -24.51 9.12
N SER A 84 -4.82 -25.74 9.21
CA SER A 84 -3.42 -26.03 9.49
C SER A 84 -2.47 -25.57 8.40
N SER A 85 -2.86 -25.63 7.12
CA SER A 85 -1.97 -25.28 5.99
C SER A 85 -1.64 -23.79 5.95
N TRP A 86 -2.56 -22.94 6.41
CA TRP A 86 -2.38 -21.49 6.54
C TRP A 86 -1.46 -21.07 7.68
N ARG A 87 -1.32 -21.95 8.68
CA ARG A 87 -0.50 -21.72 9.87
C ARG A 87 0.92 -22.28 9.75
N THR A 88 1.25 -22.91 8.61
CA THR A 88 2.58 -23.46 8.32
C THR A 88 3.60 -22.37 8.02
N GLU A 89 3.18 -21.29 7.36
CA GLU A 89 4.06 -20.16 7.05
C GLU A 89 3.87 -19.07 8.11
N GLU A 90 4.93 -18.80 8.87
CA GLU A 90 4.93 -17.84 10.00
C GLU A 90 4.39 -16.47 9.61
N LYS A 91 4.77 -15.99 8.42
CA LYS A 91 4.35 -14.69 7.88
C LYS A 91 2.86 -14.63 7.60
N ILE A 92 2.28 -15.71 7.10
CA ILE A 92 0.84 -15.83 6.83
C ILE A 92 0.08 -15.94 8.16
N ARG A 93 0.59 -16.74 9.10
CA ARG A 93 0.01 -16.92 10.44
C ARG A 93 -0.13 -15.59 11.17
N HIS A 94 0.95 -14.81 11.29
CA HIS A 94 0.94 -13.53 12.00
C HIS A 94 -0.06 -12.55 11.36
N ARG A 95 -0.19 -12.53 10.03
CA ARG A 95 -1.14 -11.65 9.32
C ARG A 95 -2.59 -12.04 9.60
N ILE A 96 -2.90 -13.33 9.64
CA ILE A 96 -4.23 -13.84 9.99
C ILE A 96 -4.57 -13.49 11.44
N GLU A 97 -3.64 -13.73 12.37
CA GLU A 97 -3.86 -13.43 13.80
C GLU A 97 -4.04 -11.94 14.06
N SER A 98 -3.27 -11.09 13.38
CA SER A 98 -3.45 -9.63 13.45
C SER A 98 -4.80 -9.19 12.90
N LEU A 99 -5.28 -9.84 11.83
CA LEU A 99 -6.59 -9.57 11.25
C LEU A 99 -7.73 -10.03 12.17
N GLU A 100 -7.61 -11.21 12.78
CA GLU A 100 -8.53 -11.72 13.80
C GLU A 100 -8.61 -10.74 14.99
N ALA A 101 -7.47 -10.29 15.53
CA ALA A 101 -7.41 -9.35 16.64
C ALA A 101 -8.05 -7.99 16.30
N TYR A 102 -7.74 -7.42 15.13
CA TYR A 102 -8.34 -6.16 14.66
C TYR A 102 -9.86 -6.25 14.51
N ALA A 103 -10.36 -7.39 14.04
CA ALA A 103 -11.78 -7.58 13.81
C ALA A 103 -12.57 -7.78 15.13
N ILE A 104 -11.92 -8.33 16.17
CA ILE A 104 -12.45 -8.44 17.54
C ILE A 104 -12.52 -7.06 18.20
N ASP A 105 -11.45 -6.26 18.10
CA ASP A 105 -11.34 -4.93 18.75
C ASP A 105 -12.38 -3.92 18.24
N LYS A 106 -12.79 -4.03 16.97
CA LYS A 106 -13.76 -3.10 16.37
C LYS A 106 -15.24 -3.37 16.67
N HIS A 107 -15.62 -4.36 17.48
CA HIS A 107 -17.02 -4.64 17.85
C HIS A 107 -18.02 -4.74 16.68
N TYR A 108 -17.58 -4.87 15.43
CA TYR A 108 -18.49 -4.78 14.28
C TYR A 108 -19.27 -6.08 14.02
N ILE A 109 -18.78 -7.22 14.52
CA ILE A 109 -19.43 -8.49 14.27
C ILE A 109 -19.07 -9.42 15.45
N SER A 110 -20.08 -10.09 16.02
CA SER A 110 -19.90 -11.18 16.99
C SER A 110 -18.70 -12.07 16.62
N PRO A 111 -17.80 -12.43 17.56
CA PRO A 111 -16.58 -13.20 17.25
C PRO A 111 -16.87 -14.50 16.47
N TYR A 112 -18.09 -15.02 16.56
CA TYR A 112 -18.58 -16.18 15.83
C TYR A 112 -18.76 -15.98 14.32
N PHE A 113 -19.00 -14.75 13.85
CA PHE A 113 -19.41 -14.48 12.46
C PHE A 113 -18.22 -14.09 11.56
N LEU A 114 -17.15 -13.51 12.13
CA LEU A 114 -15.85 -13.41 11.45
C LEU A 114 -15.08 -14.73 11.52
N MET A 115 -15.18 -15.49 12.61
CA MET A 115 -14.71 -16.87 12.59
C MET A 115 -15.46 -17.69 11.56
N SER A 116 -16.75 -17.48 11.29
CA SER A 116 -17.41 -18.16 10.17
C SER A 116 -16.90 -17.70 8.80
N ASP A 117 -16.60 -16.42 8.56
CA ASP A 117 -16.07 -15.95 7.26
C ASP A 117 -14.61 -16.33 7.03
N LEU A 118 -13.76 -16.31 8.07
CA LEU A 118 -12.40 -16.86 8.02
C LEU A 118 -12.38 -18.40 8.01
N CYS A 119 -13.32 -19.07 8.69
CA CYS A 119 -13.55 -20.52 8.55
C CYS A 119 -14.24 -20.87 7.23
N ILE A 120 -14.87 -19.94 6.52
CA ILE A 120 -15.29 -20.17 5.13
C ILE A 120 -14.05 -20.22 4.23
N LEU A 121 -12.95 -19.56 4.55
CA LEU A 121 -11.68 -19.67 3.83
C LEU A 121 -10.88 -20.92 4.20
N MET A 122 -11.14 -21.52 5.37
CA MET A 122 -10.35 -22.61 5.93
C MET A 122 -11.24 -23.79 6.31
N GLN A 123 -11.07 -24.93 5.63
CA GLN A 123 -11.79 -26.15 5.99
C GLN A 123 -11.39 -26.57 7.42
N TYR A 124 -12.40 -26.91 8.23
CA TYR A 124 -12.25 -27.37 9.62
C TYR A 124 -11.26 -28.52 9.75
#